data_AF-A0A9D4NEF0-F1
#
_entry.id   AF-A0A9D4NEF0-F1
#
_cell.length_a   1.000
_cell.length_b   1.000
_cell.length_c   1.000
_cell.angle_alpha   90.00
_cell.angle_beta   90.00
_cell.angle_gamma   90.00
#
_symmetry.space_group_name_H-M   'P 1'
#
loop_
_entity.id
_entity.type
_entity.pdbx_description
1 polymer ?
#
loop_
_entity_poly.entity_id
_entity_poly.type
_entity_poly.pdbx_seq_one_letter_code
_entity_poly.pdbx_strand_id
1 'polypeptide(L)'
;MAHGHVADALQVTKPDVYISIDGGYSWSMTLSGPHHYQIGDHGGLLVAVSMAEPNPQTIKFSTDEGQCWHEYKFSDEKLIFTGLLTEPEGKSSIVLLWGYDSETKNWRMHVINFGDIIKRQCGDGDYESWLSHSSHRSTEGASTAGCLLGVRETFYRLKKDSLCYNGYDHVVVNTSVPCTCTREDYE
;
A
#
# COMPACT_ATOMS: atom_id res chain seq x y z
N MET A 1 5.53 -1.05 -1.17
CA MET A 1 5.93 -1.99 -0.09
C MET A 1 6.89 -3.00 -0.66
N ALA A 2 7.90 -3.41 0.11
CA ALA A 2 8.91 -4.38 -0.29
C ALA A 2 9.46 -5.13 0.92
N HIS A 3 9.85 -6.39 0.72
CA HIS A 3 10.72 -7.09 1.67
C HIS A 3 12.14 -6.50 1.59
N GLY A 4 12.77 -6.25 2.74
CA GLY A 4 14.09 -5.64 2.77
C GLY A 4 14.86 -5.89 4.08
N HIS A 5 16.10 -5.43 4.08
CA HIS A 5 17.01 -5.41 5.23
C HIS A 5 17.68 -4.04 5.31
N VAL A 6 17.89 -3.53 6.53
CA VAL A 6 18.73 -2.34 6.75
C VAL A 6 20.18 -2.82 6.90
N ALA A 7 20.89 -2.86 5.77
CA ALA A 7 22.27 -3.34 5.69
C ALA A 7 22.98 -2.78 4.45
N ASP A 8 24.31 -2.89 4.41
CA ASP A 8 25.13 -2.45 3.27
C ASP A 8 24.99 -3.35 2.03
N ALA A 9 24.47 -4.57 2.22
CA ALA A 9 24.25 -5.55 1.16
C ALA A 9 23.06 -6.45 1.46
N LEU A 10 22.54 -7.11 0.43
CA LEU A 10 21.44 -8.06 0.55
C LEU A 10 21.80 -9.20 1.50
N GLN A 11 20.92 -9.49 2.45
CA GLN A 11 21.08 -10.55 3.44
C GLN A 11 20.27 -11.79 3.09
N VAL A 12 20.70 -12.94 3.61
CA VAL A 12 20.00 -14.24 3.49
C VAL A 12 19.07 -14.53 4.67
N THR A 13 19.07 -13.65 5.68
CA THR A 13 18.16 -13.72 6.82
C THR A 13 16.71 -13.45 6.41
N LYS A 14 15.78 -13.74 7.30
CA LYS A 14 14.36 -13.43 7.07
C LYS A 14 14.21 -11.89 6.97
N PRO A 15 13.65 -11.36 5.86
CA PRO A 15 13.44 -9.94 5.70
C PRO A 15 12.21 -9.46 6.48
N ASP A 16 12.19 -8.17 6.80
CA ASP A 16 11.00 -7.45 7.24
C ASP A 16 10.33 -6.77 6.03
N VAL A 17 9.10 -6.26 6.19
CA VAL A 17 8.41 -5.48 5.16
C VAL A 17 8.56 -4.00 5.46
N TYR A 18 9.00 -3.26 4.44
CA TYR A 18 9.14 -1.80 4.45
C TYR A 18 8.13 -1.17 3.49
N ILE A 19 7.66 0.02 3.84
CA ILE A 19 6.78 0.84 3.02
C ILE A 19 7.39 2.22 2.80
N SER A 20 7.20 2.72 1.59
CA SER A 20 7.39 4.12 1.24
C SER A 20 6.05 4.65 0.77
N ILE A 21 5.70 5.84 1.26
CA ILE A 21 4.48 6.55 0.90
C ILE A 21 4.78 7.76 -0.02
N ASP A 22 6.03 7.95 -0.42
CA ASP A 22 6.48 9.10 -1.22
C ASP A 22 7.21 8.68 -2.50
N GLY A 23 7.05 7.42 -2.92
CA GLY A 23 7.65 6.89 -4.15
C GLY A 23 9.11 6.46 -3.99
N GLY A 24 9.59 6.28 -2.76
CA GLY A 24 10.88 5.67 -2.45
C GLY A 24 11.93 6.63 -1.90
N TYR A 25 11.59 7.90 -1.62
CA TYR A 25 12.50 8.86 -0.99
C TYR A 25 12.71 8.54 0.49
N SER A 26 11.64 8.18 1.19
CA SER A 26 11.70 7.72 2.57
C SER A 26 11.03 6.36 2.72
N TRP A 27 11.57 5.57 3.66
CA TRP A 27 11.10 4.22 3.96
C TRP A 27 10.93 4.05 5.46
N SER A 28 9.94 3.27 5.85
CA SER A 28 9.72 2.85 7.23
C SER A 28 9.40 1.36 7.27
N MET A 29 9.85 0.67 8.32
CA MET A 29 9.45 -0.71 8.56
C MET A 29 7.98 -0.73 8.98
N THR A 30 7.15 -1.51 8.29
CA THR A 30 5.70 -1.57 8.52
C THR A 30 5.24 -2.90 9.13
N LEU A 31 5.91 -4.01 8.80
CA LEU A 31 5.64 -5.33 9.38
C LEU A 31 6.94 -6.06 9.66
N SER A 32 7.04 -6.68 10.84
CA SER A 32 8.18 -7.54 11.17
C SER A 32 8.03 -8.93 10.56
N GLY A 33 9.07 -9.41 9.89
CA GLY A 33 9.12 -10.69 9.21
C GLY A 33 8.42 -10.70 7.85
N PRO A 34 8.58 -11.79 7.09
CA PRO A 34 8.08 -11.88 5.73
C PRO A 34 6.55 -12.03 5.72
N HIS A 35 5.87 -11.22 4.90
CA HIS A 35 4.43 -11.28 4.68
C HIS A 35 4.07 -11.35 3.19
N HIS A 36 2.95 -12.00 2.86
CA HIS A 36 2.22 -11.73 1.62
C HIS A 36 1.41 -10.46 1.83
N TYR A 37 1.39 -9.57 0.85
CA TYR A 37 0.65 -8.32 0.96
C TYR A 37 -0.03 -7.95 -0.35
N GLN A 38 -1.16 -7.25 -0.26
CA GLN A 38 -1.88 -6.69 -1.39
C GLN A 38 -2.37 -5.27 -1.07
N ILE A 39 -2.61 -4.52 -2.13
CA ILE A 39 -3.16 -3.17 -2.09
C ILE A 39 -4.56 -3.21 -2.73
N GLY A 40 -5.54 -2.64 -2.06
CA GLY A 40 -6.91 -2.46 -2.52
C GLY A 40 -7.39 -1.02 -2.32
N ASP A 41 -8.61 -0.74 -2.78
CA ASP A 41 -9.26 0.57 -2.67
C ASP A 41 -8.35 1.75 -3.05
N HIS A 42 -7.61 1.63 -4.16
CA HIS A 42 -6.67 2.66 -4.64
C HIS A 42 -5.58 3.06 -3.64
N GLY A 43 -5.19 2.16 -2.75
CA GLY A 43 -4.23 2.44 -1.66
C GLY A 43 -4.87 2.76 -0.32
N GLY A 44 -6.20 2.90 -0.26
CA GLY A 44 -6.95 3.08 0.99
C GLY A 44 -6.98 1.82 1.86
N LEU A 45 -6.69 0.65 1.28
CA LEU A 45 -6.60 -0.61 2.01
C LEU A 45 -5.28 -1.32 1.71
N LEU A 46 -4.52 -1.59 2.77
CA LEU A 46 -3.40 -2.52 2.75
C LEU A 46 -3.80 -3.78 3.51
N VAL A 47 -3.47 -4.94 2.97
CA VAL A 47 -3.66 -6.22 3.67
C VAL A 47 -2.40 -7.05 3.64
N ALA A 48 -2.20 -7.83 4.70
CA ALA A 48 -1.03 -8.69 4.84
C ALA A 48 -1.32 -9.99 5.59
N VAL A 49 -0.64 -11.07 5.20
CA VAL A 49 -0.67 -12.37 5.86
C VAL A 49 0.77 -12.81 6.14
N SER A 50 1.05 -13.20 7.38
CA SER A 50 2.39 -13.62 7.80
C SER A 50 2.82 -14.90 7.07
N MET A 51 4.04 -14.91 6.53
CA MET A 51 4.68 -16.12 5.98
C MET A 51 5.40 -16.93 7.07
N ALA A 52 5.50 -16.40 8.30
CA ALA A 52 6.15 -17.11 9.41
C ALA A 52 5.28 -18.24 9.97
N GLU A 53 3.96 -18.15 9.78
CA GLU A 53 2.98 -19.12 10.25
C GLU A 53 2.56 -20.05 9.12
N PRO A 54 2.72 -21.39 9.24
CA PRO A 54 2.33 -22.32 8.19
C PRO A 54 0.82 -22.37 7.93
N ASN A 55 0.02 -22.05 8.96
CA ASN A 55 -1.44 -22.08 8.91
C ASN A 55 -2.00 -20.78 9.50
N PRO A 56 -1.87 -19.63 8.81
CA PRO A 56 -2.34 -18.35 9.33
C PRO A 56 -3.88 -18.40 9.47
N GLN A 57 -4.37 -17.90 10.59
CA GLN A 57 -5.82 -17.78 10.87
C GLN A 57 -6.29 -16.33 10.88
N THR A 58 -5.33 -15.40 10.85
CA THR A 58 -5.55 -13.96 10.88
C THR A 58 -4.99 -13.31 9.63
N ILE A 59 -5.68 -12.26 9.19
CA ILE A 59 -5.20 -11.31 8.19
C ILE A 59 -4.99 -9.97 8.90
N LYS A 60 -3.88 -9.32 8.58
CA LYS A 60 -3.60 -7.95 9.01
C LYS A 60 -4.14 -6.98 7.96
N PHE A 61 -4.72 -5.88 8.39
CA PHE A 61 -5.14 -4.80 7.50
C PHE A 61 -4.76 -3.42 8.06
N SER A 62 -4.52 -2.47 7.18
CA SER A 62 -4.23 -1.07 7.50
C SER A 62 -4.99 -0.16 6.55
N THR A 63 -5.48 0.95 7.09
CA THR A 63 -6.24 1.97 6.36
C THR A 63 -5.56 3.35 6.42
N ASP A 64 -4.34 3.40 6.94
CA ASP A 64 -3.57 4.61 7.24
C ASP A 64 -2.16 4.55 6.61
N GLU A 65 -2.09 3.96 5.42
CA GLU A 65 -0.86 3.75 4.64
C GLU A 65 0.21 2.94 5.40
N GLY A 66 -0.19 1.96 6.21
CA GLY A 66 0.72 1.02 6.86
C GLY A 66 1.35 1.54 8.15
N GLN A 67 0.79 2.59 8.75
CA GLN A 67 1.24 3.10 10.06
C GLN A 67 0.70 2.24 11.20
N CYS A 68 -0.59 1.93 11.17
CA CYS A 68 -1.24 1.06 12.14
C CYS A 68 -1.81 -0.18 11.43
N TRP A 69 -1.64 -1.34 12.06
CA TRP A 69 -2.17 -2.61 11.57
C TRP A 69 -3.15 -3.20 12.58
N HIS A 70 -4.27 -3.70 12.05
CA HIS A 70 -5.30 -4.39 12.80
C HIS A 70 -5.39 -5.85 12.35
N GLU A 71 -5.76 -6.75 13.25
CA GLU A 71 -5.91 -8.17 12.96
C GLU A 71 -7.37 -8.57 12.86
N TYR A 72 -7.71 -9.34 11.83
CA TYR A 72 -9.01 -9.96 11.66
C TYR A 72 -8.86 -11.47 11.51
N LYS A 73 -9.58 -12.23 12.34
CA LYS A 73 -9.60 -13.69 12.27
C LYS A 73 -10.55 -14.13 11.15
N PHE A 74 -10.02 -14.67 10.06
CA PHE A 74 -10.83 -15.05 8.90
C PHE A 74 -11.29 -16.51 8.93
N SER A 75 -10.67 -17.37 9.75
CA SER A 75 -11.04 -18.77 9.90
C SER A 75 -10.61 -19.33 11.26
N ASP A 76 -11.37 -20.29 11.79
CA ASP A 76 -10.97 -21.13 12.93
C ASP A 76 -10.23 -22.40 12.48
N GLU A 77 -10.26 -22.71 11.19
CA GLU A 77 -9.66 -23.91 10.61
C GLU A 77 -8.18 -23.72 10.34
N LYS A 78 -7.42 -24.82 10.33
CA LYS A 78 -6.01 -24.82 9.92
C LYS A 78 -5.93 -25.00 8.42
N LEU A 79 -5.66 -23.90 7.72
CA LEU A 79 -5.51 -23.88 6.26
C LEU A 79 -4.03 -23.73 5.91
N ILE A 80 -3.50 -24.57 5.03
CA ILE A 80 -2.20 -24.33 4.41
C ILE A 80 -2.38 -23.19 3.42
N PHE A 81 -1.92 -22.00 3.80
CA PHE A 81 -2.04 -20.80 3.00
C PHE A 81 -1.24 -20.93 1.70
N THR A 82 -1.87 -20.58 0.57
CA THR A 82 -1.24 -20.65 -0.76
C THR A 82 -1.17 -19.29 -1.43
N GLY A 83 -2.14 -18.40 -1.21
CA GLY A 83 -2.08 -17.09 -1.81
C GLY A 83 -3.14 -16.10 -1.32
N LEU A 84 -2.88 -14.84 -1.70
CA LEU A 84 -3.65 -13.64 -1.39
C LEU A 84 -3.76 -12.82 -2.67
N LEU A 85 -4.98 -12.45 -3.05
CA LEU A 85 -5.26 -11.65 -4.23
C LEU A 85 -6.31 -10.57 -3.93
N THR A 86 -6.17 -9.46 -4.63
CA THR A 86 -7.20 -8.43 -4.78
C THR A 86 -7.64 -8.42 -6.24
N GLU A 87 -8.75 -7.73 -6.52
CA GLU A 87 -9.14 -7.47 -7.90
C GLU A 87 -8.00 -6.79 -8.67
N PRO A 88 -7.80 -7.12 -9.97
CA PRO A 88 -6.87 -6.39 -10.82
C PRO A 88 -7.05 -4.87 -10.70
N GLU A 89 -5.95 -4.13 -10.83
CA GLU A 89 -5.88 -2.67 -10.65
C GLU A 89 -6.09 -2.16 -9.21
N GLY A 90 -6.36 -3.04 -8.23
CA GLY A 90 -6.39 -2.66 -6.81
C GLY A 90 -7.50 -1.67 -6.45
N LYS A 91 -8.58 -1.62 -7.24
CA LYS A 91 -9.74 -0.72 -7.03
C LYS A 91 -10.70 -1.21 -5.95
N SER A 92 -10.82 -2.53 -5.82
CA SER A 92 -11.75 -3.17 -4.91
C SER A 92 -11.22 -3.25 -3.48
N SER A 93 -12.13 -3.18 -2.51
CA SER A 93 -11.89 -3.50 -1.10
C SER A 93 -12.14 -4.99 -0.78
N ILE A 94 -12.36 -5.82 -1.80
CA ILE A 94 -12.55 -7.26 -1.66
C ILE A 94 -11.20 -7.96 -1.77
N VAL A 95 -10.91 -8.80 -0.78
CA VAL A 95 -9.68 -9.57 -0.67
C VAL A 95 -10.03 -11.05 -0.66
N LEU A 96 -9.35 -11.83 -1.48
CA LEU A 96 -9.50 -13.29 -1.53
C LEU A 96 -8.23 -13.96 -1.03
N LEU A 97 -8.40 -14.82 -0.02
CA LEU A 97 -7.37 -15.73 0.48
C LEU A 97 -7.75 -17.15 0.06
N TRP A 98 -6.76 -17.94 -0.36
CA TRP A 98 -7.00 -19.34 -0.67
C TRP A 98 -5.87 -20.24 -0.20
N GLY A 99 -6.24 -21.50 -0.01
CA GLY A 99 -5.36 -22.56 0.42
C GLY A 99 -6.12 -23.87 0.50
N TYR A 100 -5.53 -24.85 1.17
CA TYR A 100 -6.13 -26.16 1.28
C TYR A 100 -5.98 -26.73 2.70
N ASP A 101 -6.91 -27.60 3.05
CA ASP A 101 -6.90 -28.33 4.30
C ASP A 101 -5.78 -29.40 4.29
N SER A 102 -5.01 -29.48 5.37
CA SER A 102 -3.84 -30.36 5.42
C SER A 102 -4.18 -31.85 5.38
N GLU A 103 -5.36 -32.24 5.88
CA GLU A 103 -5.80 -33.63 6.00
C GLU A 103 -6.59 -34.07 4.76
N THR A 104 -7.63 -33.32 4.40
CA THR A 104 -8.55 -33.65 3.31
C THR A 104 -8.05 -33.23 1.94
N LYS A 105 -7.05 -32.32 1.87
CA LYS A 105 -6.56 -31.69 0.63
C LYS A 105 -7.63 -30.93 -0.15
N ASN A 106 -8.77 -30.62 0.48
CA ASN A 106 -9.81 -29.80 -0.13
C ASN A 106 -9.39 -28.34 -0.16
N TRP A 107 -9.55 -27.69 -1.32
CA TRP A 107 -9.31 -26.27 -1.47
C TRP A 107 -10.43 -25.46 -0.82
N ARG A 108 -10.05 -24.37 -0.13
CA ARG A 108 -10.97 -23.41 0.46
C ARG A 108 -10.55 -21.99 0.08
N MET A 109 -11.56 -21.14 -0.01
CA MET A 109 -11.43 -19.73 -0.36
C MET A 109 -12.18 -18.88 0.68
N HIS A 110 -11.51 -17.87 1.20
CA HIS A 110 -12.10 -16.87 2.09
C HIS A 110 -12.15 -15.53 1.36
N VAL A 111 -13.37 -15.07 1.07
CA VAL A 111 -13.62 -13.76 0.46
C VAL A 111 -13.98 -12.79 1.57
N ILE A 112 -13.17 -11.76 1.75
CA ILE A 112 -13.36 -10.75 2.79
C ILE A 112 -13.67 -9.43 2.10
N ASN A 113 -14.83 -8.85 2.41
CA ASN A 113 -15.22 -7.54 1.95
C ASN A 113 -14.94 -6.49 3.04
N PHE A 114 -13.90 -5.68 2.86
CA PHE A 114 -13.58 -4.62 3.82
C PHE A 114 -14.55 -3.44 3.77
N GLY A 115 -15.41 -3.34 2.75
CA GLY A 115 -16.50 -2.36 2.70
C GLY A 115 -17.54 -2.57 3.81
N ASP A 116 -17.63 -3.78 4.38
CA ASP A 116 -18.50 -4.04 5.53
C ASP A 116 -17.92 -3.48 6.84
N ILE A 117 -16.61 -3.24 6.89
CA ILE A 117 -15.86 -2.69 8.03
C ILE A 117 -15.80 -1.17 7.94
N ILE A 118 -15.44 -0.64 6.78
CA ILE A 118 -15.33 0.80 6.51
C ILE A 118 -16.56 1.23 5.70
N LYS A 119 -17.62 1.66 6.40
CA LYS A 119 -18.91 1.95 5.76
C LYS A 119 -19.04 3.35 5.17
N ARG A 120 -18.13 4.26 5.53
CA ARG A 120 -18.18 5.66 5.10
C ARG A 120 -17.37 5.83 3.82
N GLN A 121 -17.99 6.37 2.78
CA GLN A 121 -17.27 6.78 1.57
C GLN A 121 -16.54 8.10 1.81
N CYS A 122 -15.34 8.25 1.23
CA CYS A 122 -14.56 9.47 1.32
C CYS A 122 -15.22 10.62 0.55
N GLY A 123 -15.20 11.81 1.12
CA GLY A 123 -15.56 13.06 0.44
C GLY A 123 -14.36 14.00 0.32
N ASP A 124 -14.53 15.15 -0.31
CA ASP A 124 -13.44 16.09 -0.61
C ASP A 124 -12.62 16.52 0.62
N GLY A 125 -13.25 16.61 1.80
CA GLY A 125 -12.59 16.97 3.05
C GLY A 125 -11.63 15.91 3.60
N ASP A 126 -11.71 14.68 3.10
CA ASP A 126 -10.87 13.56 3.53
C ASP A 126 -9.51 13.52 2.80
N TYR A 127 -9.34 14.33 1.75
CA TYR A 127 -8.13 14.38 0.94
C TYR A 127 -7.26 15.59 1.29
N GLU A 128 -5.95 15.47 1.05
CA GLU A 128 -4.96 16.52 1.18
C GLU A 128 -4.11 16.66 -0.08
N SER A 129 -3.65 17.88 -0.36
CA SER A 129 -2.74 18.14 -1.47
C SER A 129 -1.33 17.68 -1.12
N TRP A 130 -0.73 16.89 -2.00
CA TRP A 130 0.63 16.38 -1.85
C TRP A 130 1.45 16.67 -3.11
N LEU A 131 2.52 17.45 -2.96
CA LEU A 131 3.47 17.74 -4.02
C LEU A 131 4.43 16.55 -4.19
N SER A 132 4.40 15.91 -5.36
CA SER A 132 5.33 14.82 -5.67
C SER A 132 6.76 15.35 -5.81
N HIS A 133 7.74 14.49 -5.50
CA HIS A 133 9.17 14.81 -5.59
C HIS A 133 9.56 16.09 -4.83
N SER A 134 8.80 16.51 -3.80
CA SER A 134 9.00 17.81 -3.13
C SER A 134 10.40 18.03 -2.56
N SER A 135 11.10 16.96 -2.19
CA SER A 135 12.50 16.98 -1.76
C SER A 135 13.51 17.14 -2.91
N HIS A 136 13.15 16.73 -4.13
CA HIS A 136 13.99 16.83 -5.32
C HIS A 136 14.22 18.30 -5.69
N ARG A 137 15.50 18.69 -5.81
CA ARG A 137 15.96 20.06 -6.13
C ARG A 137 15.40 21.14 -5.20
N SER A 138 15.00 20.75 -3.98
CA SER A 138 14.47 21.66 -2.96
C SER A 138 15.49 22.70 -2.50
N THR A 139 16.78 22.36 -2.56
CA THR A 139 17.92 23.23 -2.20
C THR A 139 18.27 24.27 -3.26
N GLU A 140 17.79 24.12 -4.48
CA GLU A 140 18.07 25.02 -5.61
C GLU A 140 17.06 26.17 -5.72
N GLY A 141 15.99 26.12 -4.92
CA GLY A 141 14.97 27.15 -4.80
C GLY A 141 13.56 26.60 -4.80
N ALA A 142 12.61 27.38 -4.28
CA ALA A 142 11.19 27.00 -4.27
C ALA A 142 10.59 26.82 -5.68
N SER A 143 11.19 27.45 -6.70
CA SER A 143 10.78 27.34 -8.09
C SER A 143 11.17 26.02 -8.76
N THR A 144 12.15 25.29 -8.23
CA THR A 144 12.65 24.01 -8.80
C THR A 144 12.23 22.79 -8.01
N ALA A 145 11.83 22.96 -6.73
CA ALA A 145 11.34 21.88 -5.89
C ALA A 145 10.20 21.08 -6.56
N GLY A 146 10.27 19.75 -6.54
CA GLY A 146 9.25 18.89 -7.15
C GLY A 146 9.21 18.89 -8.67
N CYS A 147 10.17 19.52 -9.34
CA CYS A 147 10.26 19.45 -10.79
C CYS A 147 11.04 18.22 -11.23
N LEU A 148 10.36 17.22 -11.80
CA LEU A 148 10.97 16.02 -12.35
C LEU A 148 10.63 15.92 -13.84
N LEU A 149 11.66 15.77 -14.67
CA LEU A 149 11.51 15.70 -16.13
C LEU A 149 10.69 16.87 -16.71
N GLY A 150 10.95 18.08 -16.22
CA GLY A 150 10.30 19.31 -16.67
C GLY A 150 8.87 19.52 -16.21
N VAL A 151 8.32 18.68 -15.32
CA VAL A 151 6.94 18.80 -14.81
C VAL A 151 6.89 18.70 -13.29
N ARG A 152 6.00 19.48 -12.70
CA ARG A 152 5.63 19.41 -11.28
C ARG A 152 4.23 18.84 -11.14
N GLU A 153 4.05 17.79 -10.34
CA GLU A 153 2.75 17.18 -10.12
C GLU A 153 2.30 17.30 -8.67
N THR A 154 1.06 17.72 -8.45
CA THR A 154 0.43 17.74 -7.13
C THR A 154 -0.78 16.82 -7.14
N PHE A 155 -0.80 15.85 -6.25
CA PHE A 155 -1.86 14.86 -6.12
C PHE A 155 -2.79 15.19 -4.95
N TYR A 156 -4.05 14.83 -5.05
CA TYR A 156 -4.97 14.79 -3.90
C TYR A 156 -4.99 13.38 -3.35
N ARG A 157 -4.42 13.20 -2.15
CA ARG A 157 -4.25 11.90 -1.51
C ARG A 157 -5.12 11.80 -0.27
N LEU A 158 -5.58 10.60 0.05
CA LEU A 158 -6.38 10.36 1.24
C LEU A 158 -5.53 10.67 2.48
N LYS A 159 -6.07 11.45 3.42
CA LYS A 159 -5.39 11.72 4.69
C LYS A 159 -5.33 10.45 5.52
N LYS A 160 -4.24 10.30 6.26
CA LYS A 160 -3.97 9.12 7.09
C LYS A 160 -4.97 8.94 8.24
N ASP A 161 -5.56 10.01 8.73
CA ASP A 161 -6.58 10.02 9.80
C ASP A 161 -8.02 9.92 9.28
N SER A 162 -8.23 9.94 7.95
CA SER A 162 -9.53 9.79 7.32
C SER A 162 -9.93 8.31 7.25
N LEU A 163 -10.77 7.86 8.19
CA LEU A 163 -11.37 6.53 8.12
C LEU A 163 -12.57 6.52 7.16
N CYS A 164 -12.30 6.23 5.89
CA CYS A 164 -13.27 6.04 4.81
C CYS A 164 -12.68 5.19 3.68
N TYR A 165 -13.52 4.76 2.73
CA TYR A 165 -13.09 4.09 1.51
C TYR A 165 -13.21 5.03 0.30
N ASN A 166 -12.27 4.94 -0.64
CA ASN A 166 -12.26 5.74 -1.87
C ASN A 166 -13.44 5.37 -2.79
N GLY A 167 -13.65 4.06 -2.97
CA GLY A 167 -14.70 3.51 -3.82
C GLY A 167 -14.18 3.06 -5.18
N TYR A 168 -14.92 2.14 -5.79
CA TYR A 168 -14.49 1.44 -7.01
C TYR A 168 -14.22 2.36 -8.21
N ASP A 169 -15.04 3.40 -8.35
CA ASP A 169 -14.95 4.38 -9.43
C ASP A 169 -14.07 5.60 -9.07
N HIS A 170 -13.25 5.50 -8.01
CA HIS A 170 -12.38 6.59 -7.61
C HIS A 170 -11.35 6.91 -8.69
N VAL A 171 -11.21 8.20 -8.97
CA VAL A 171 -10.22 8.71 -9.93
C VAL A 171 -9.23 9.58 -9.17
N VAL A 172 -7.95 9.26 -9.34
CA VAL A 172 -6.87 10.05 -8.76
C VAL A 172 -6.89 11.43 -9.40
N VAL A 173 -7.07 12.46 -8.58
CA VAL A 173 -7.02 13.86 -9.01
C VAL A 173 -5.60 14.37 -8.84
N ASN A 174 -5.03 14.90 -9.91
CA ASN A 174 -3.75 15.58 -9.89
C ASN A 174 -3.75 16.83 -10.76
N THR A 175 -2.79 17.71 -10.51
CA THR A 175 -2.50 18.87 -11.34
C THR A 175 -1.05 18.83 -11.77
N SER A 176 -0.79 19.00 -13.06
CA SER A 176 0.56 19.01 -13.64
C SER A 176 0.88 20.42 -14.14
N VAL A 177 1.98 20.98 -13.65
CA VAL A 177 2.46 22.32 -14.01
C VAL A 177 3.83 22.20 -14.66
N PRO A 178 4.04 22.71 -15.89
CA PRO A 178 5.34 22.66 -16.55
C PRO A 178 6.35 23.57 -15.84
N CYS A 179 7.58 23.10 -15.74
CA CYS A 179 8.71 23.88 -15.22
C CYS A 179 9.43 24.64 -16.32
N THR A 180 10.26 25.61 -15.94
CA THR A 180 11.22 26.22 -16.86
C THR A 180 12.37 25.24 -17.14
N CYS A 181 12.71 25.05 -18.41
CA CYS A 181 13.81 24.17 -18.81
C CYS A 181 15.16 24.65 -18.26
N THR A 182 15.98 23.69 -17.86
CA THR A 182 17.35 23.87 -17.38
C THR A 182 18.32 23.06 -18.25
N ARG A 183 19.62 23.24 -18.05
CA ARG A 183 20.63 22.47 -18.80
C ARG A 183 20.52 20.96 -18.58
N GLU A 184 20.01 20.53 -17.43
CA GLU A 184 19.84 19.12 -17.07
C GLU A 184 18.71 18.43 -17.85
N ASP A 185 17.84 19.19 -18.52
CA ASP A 185 16.73 18.66 -19.32
C ASP A 185 17.13 18.33 -20.77
N TYR A 186 18.42 18.41 -21.11
CA TYR A 186 18.97 18.13 -22.45
C TYR A 186 20.07 17.05 -22.38
N GLU A 187 20.08 16.12 -23.36
CA GLU A 187 21.10 15.07 -23.55
C GLU A 187 22.05 15.38 -24.71
#